data_AF-A0A929QIQ5-F1
#
_entry.id   AF-A0A929QIQ5-F1
#
_cell.length_a   1.000
_cell.length_b   1.000
_cell.length_c   1.000
_cell.angle_alpha   90.00
_cell.angle_beta   90.00
_cell.angle_gamma   90.00
#
_symmetry.space_group_name_H-M   'P 1'
#
loop_
_entity.id
_entity.type
_entity.pdbx_description
1 polymer ?
#
loop_
_entity_poly.entity_id
_entity_poly.type
_entity_poly.pdbx_seq_one_letter_code
_entity_poly.pdbx_strand_id
1 'polypeptide(L)'
;PVWDREKIYKDNKFRGEIFIYLKNDKFVVVNNLPLEDYLKGLGEISNSENTVKAEAILISARTYALWYIEKDRKFPGELYDASDDPDIFQKYIGYDLELRSPNLNKILDNTKGVVLTYNGELIKPWYFSSSTGKTLSFYEYCLKNNNSQNYCETEKSKYPFLNSKDDPGGIGKTQSGHGVGMSGTGATYFSSKGWTSSMILKYFYDGIQVK
;
A
#
# COMPACT_ATOMS: atom_id res chain seq x y z
N PRO A 1 3.18 12.40 8.30
CA PRO A 1 2.66 11.88 7.00
C PRO A 1 2.56 13.02 5.99
N VAL A 2 2.22 12.80 4.72
CA VAL A 2 2.07 13.93 3.77
C VAL A 2 1.01 14.94 4.26
N TRP A 3 0.00 14.45 5.00
CA TRP A 3 -1.10 15.21 5.58
C TRP A 3 -0.83 15.79 6.99
N ASP A 4 0.28 15.44 7.64
CA ASP A 4 0.73 16.05 8.91
C ASP A 4 2.22 16.31 8.82
N ARG A 5 2.57 17.45 8.22
CA ARG A 5 3.95 17.91 8.03
C ARG A 5 4.46 18.71 9.23
N GLU A 6 3.55 19.30 10.00
CA GLU A 6 3.83 20.12 11.17
C GLU A 6 4.01 19.28 12.45
N LYS A 7 3.77 17.96 12.38
CA LYS A 7 3.91 17.01 13.50
C LYS A 7 3.11 17.43 14.72
N ILE A 8 1.88 17.90 14.47
CA ILE A 8 1.00 18.43 15.52
C ILE A 8 0.54 17.30 16.45
N TYR A 9 0.40 16.09 15.91
CA TYR A 9 -0.12 14.94 16.66
C TYR A 9 0.99 14.17 17.36
N LYS A 10 0.72 13.79 18.61
CA LYS A 10 1.59 12.93 19.42
C LYS A 10 0.96 11.55 19.54
N ASP A 11 0.80 10.88 18.40
CA ASP A 11 0.18 9.56 18.30
C ASP A 11 1.06 8.52 19.02
N ASN A 12 0.61 8.02 20.18
CA ASN A 12 1.36 7.10 21.05
C ASN A 12 0.47 6.02 21.69
N LYS A 13 -0.79 5.90 21.26
CA LYS A 13 -1.68 4.80 21.65
C LYS A 13 -1.74 3.75 20.55
N PHE A 14 -1.81 2.49 20.96
CA PHE A 14 -1.84 1.35 20.06
C PHE A 14 -2.92 0.37 20.51
N ARG A 15 -3.53 -0.35 19.55
CA ARG A 15 -4.52 -1.41 19.82
C ARG A 15 -3.81 -2.72 20.15
N GLY A 16 -4.56 -3.65 20.76
CA GLY A 16 -4.07 -5.00 20.98
C GLY A 16 -2.97 -5.05 22.04
N GLU A 17 -1.99 -5.90 21.80
CA GLU A 17 -0.91 -6.18 22.76
C GLU A 17 0.38 -5.49 22.30
N ILE A 18 1.18 -5.07 23.27
CA ILE A 18 2.55 -4.64 23.02
C ILE A 18 3.46 -5.57 23.80
N PHE A 19 4.45 -6.12 23.11
CA PHE A 19 5.55 -6.79 23.78
C PHE A 19 6.88 -6.18 23.34
N ILE A 20 7.86 -6.29 24.24
CA ILE A 20 9.18 -5.68 24.06
C ILE A 20 10.21 -6.76 24.32
N TYR A 21 11.20 -6.86 23.44
CA TYR A 21 12.34 -7.73 23.62
C TYR A 21 13.65 -7.05 23.24
N LEU A 22 14.75 -7.55 23.78
CA LEU A 22 16.08 -7.04 23.48
C LEU A 22 16.67 -7.82 22.30
N LYS A 23 17.22 -7.10 21.32
CA LYS A 23 17.94 -7.68 20.18
C LYS A 23 19.11 -6.76 19.81
N ASN A 24 20.32 -7.30 19.76
CA ASN A 24 21.54 -6.54 19.43
C ASN A 24 21.65 -5.25 20.26
N ASP A 25 21.46 -5.36 21.59
CA ASP A 25 21.46 -4.25 22.55
C ASP A 25 20.46 -3.12 22.27
N LYS A 26 19.41 -3.41 21.49
CA LYS A 26 18.30 -2.49 21.20
C LYS A 26 16.97 -3.09 21.61
N PHE A 27 16.09 -2.25 22.15
CA PHE A 27 14.70 -2.64 22.36
C PHE A 27 13.97 -2.71 21.03
N VAL A 28 13.34 -3.85 20.77
CA VAL A 28 12.37 -4.02 19.71
C VAL A 28 10.99 -3.99 20.36
N VAL A 29 10.16 -3.04 19.95
CA VAL A 29 8.78 -2.90 20.41
C VAL A 29 7.87 -3.43 19.31
N VAL A 30 7.07 -4.45 19.62
CA VAL A 30 6.15 -5.05 18.67
C VAL A 30 4.72 -4.83 19.13
N ASN A 31 3.92 -4.27 18.23
CA ASN A 31 2.47 -4.17 18.41
C ASN A 31 1.80 -5.37 17.73
N ASN A 32 1.23 -6.28 18.52
CA ASN A 32 0.50 -7.45 18.07
C ASN A 32 -1.01 -7.17 18.03
N LEU A 33 -1.61 -7.29 16.85
CA LEU A 33 -3.02 -6.99 16.60
C LEU A 33 -3.53 -7.69 15.33
N PRO A 34 -4.86 -7.91 15.22
CA PRO A 34 -5.45 -8.42 13.99
C PRO A 34 -5.23 -7.49 12.80
N LEU A 35 -5.14 -8.05 11.60
CA LEU A 35 -4.88 -7.29 10.36
C LEU A 35 -5.83 -6.11 10.15
N GLU A 36 -7.13 -6.31 10.37
CA GLU A 36 -8.12 -5.23 10.16
C GLU A 36 -7.94 -4.06 11.14
N ASP A 37 -7.43 -4.33 12.35
CA ASP A 37 -7.09 -3.27 13.32
C ASP A 37 -5.77 -2.59 12.94
N TYR A 38 -4.79 -3.34 12.41
CA TYR A 38 -3.58 -2.76 11.83
C TYR A 38 -3.88 -1.76 10.72
N LEU A 39 -4.80 -2.10 9.80
CA LEU A 39 -5.19 -1.23 8.70
C LEU A 39 -5.81 0.09 9.16
N LYS A 40 -6.53 0.11 10.29
CA LYS A 40 -7.12 1.33 10.86
C LYS A 40 -6.08 2.31 11.36
N GLY A 41 -4.89 1.82 11.72
CA GLY A 41 -3.75 2.64 12.13
C GLY A 41 -2.86 3.11 10.97
N LEU A 42 -3.18 2.82 9.71
CA LEU A 42 -2.34 3.21 8.58
C LEU A 42 -2.47 4.69 8.21
N GLY A 43 -1.33 5.39 8.17
CA GLY A 43 -1.21 6.81 7.83
C GLY A 43 -0.93 7.10 6.35
N GLU A 44 -1.25 6.18 5.45
CA GLU A 44 -1.01 6.29 4.00
C GLU A 44 -1.83 7.42 3.35
N ILE A 45 -3.06 7.64 3.84
CA ILE A 45 -4.01 8.64 3.32
C ILE A 45 -4.68 9.40 4.46
N SER A 46 -5.29 10.55 4.16
CA SER A 46 -6.00 11.36 5.16
C SER A 46 -7.44 10.88 5.35
N ASN A 47 -8.05 11.22 6.49
CA ASN A 47 -9.47 10.94 6.77
C ASN A 47 -10.46 11.62 5.81
N SER A 48 -10.00 12.66 5.11
CA SER A 48 -10.78 13.40 4.12
C SER A 48 -10.50 12.97 2.68
N GLU A 49 -9.77 11.87 2.48
CA GLU A 49 -9.47 11.36 1.15
C GLU A 49 -10.76 10.97 0.41
N ASN A 50 -10.73 11.09 -0.92
CA ASN A 50 -11.81 10.63 -1.78
C ASN A 50 -12.13 9.15 -1.49
N THR A 51 -13.40 8.84 -1.24
CA THR A 51 -13.85 7.51 -0.80
C THR A 51 -13.42 6.38 -1.74
N VAL A 52 -13.58 6.56 -3.05
CA VAL A 52 -13.23 5.53 -4.04
C VAL A 52 -11.72 5.30 -4.10
N LYS A 53 -10.93 6.38 -4.04
CA LYS A 53 -9.46 6.28 -3.96
C LYS A 53 -9.04 5.61 -2.65
N ALA A 54 -9.66 5.98 -1.53
CA ALA A 54 -9.38 5.40 -0.23
C ALA A 54 -9.68 3.90 -0.21
N GLU A 55 -10.82 3.45 -0.76
CA GLU A 55 -11.13 2.03 -0.95
C GLU A 55 -10.02 1.30 -1.72
N ALA A 56 -9.61 1.85 -2.88
CA ALA A 56 -8.58 1.22 -3.70
C ALA A 56 -7.23 1.11 -2.96
N ILE A 57 -6.82 2.16 -2.24
CA ILE A 57 -5.57 2.17 -1.46
C ILE A 57 -5.65 1.18 -0.29
N LEU A 58 -6.77 1.14 0.44
CA LEU A 58 -6.92 0.28 1.62
C LEU A 58 -7.04 -1.20 1.23
N ILE A 59 -7.69 -1.53 0.12
CA ILE A 59 -7.69 -2.89 -0.45
C ILE A 59 -6.27 -3.29 -0.88
N SER A 60 -5.54 -2.40 -1.55
CA SER A 60 -4.13 -2.65 -1.90
C SER A 60 -3.26 -2.82 -0.64
N ALA A 61 -3.44 -1.99 0.38
CA ALA A 61 -2.71 -2.08 1.65
C ALA A 61 -2.97 -3.40 2.38
N ARG A 62 -4.23 -3.83 2.46
CA ARG A 62 -4.61 -5.15 3.02
C ARG A 62 -3.92 -6.29 2.29
N THR A 63 -4.02 -6.28 0.97
CA THR A 63 -3.44 -7.33 0.13
C THR A 63 -1.91 -7.34 0.25
N TYR A 64 -1.27 -6.17 0.30
CA TYR A 64 0.18 -6.04 0.47
C TYR A 64 0.64 -6.68 1.79
N ALA A 65 -0.03 -6.36 2.90
CA ALA A 65 0.29 -6.92 4.20
C ALA A 65 0.13 -8.45 4.21
N LEU A 66 -1.00 -8.97 3.70
CA LEU A 66 -1.25 -10.41 3.59
C LEU A 66 -0.24 -11.11 2.68
N TRP A 67 0.10 -10.52 1.54
CA TRP A 67 1.10 -11.09 0.63
C TRP A 67 2.44 -11.29 1.33
N TYR A 68 2.87 -10.31 2.12
CA TYR A 68 4.09 -10.43 2.90
C TYR A 68 3.96 -11.47 4.02
N ILE A 69 2.82 -11.56 4.70
CA ILE A 69 2.60 -12.57 5.75
C ILE A 69 2.60 -13.99 5.19
N GLU A 70 1.99 -14.21 4.01
CA GLU A 70 1.69 -15.55 3.50
C GLU A 70 2.63 -16.05 2.39
N LYS A 71 3.21 -15.16 1.57
CA LYS A 71 3.94 -15.54 0.35
C LYS A 71 5.43 -15.28 0.41
N ASP A 72 5.85 -14.15 0.95
CA ASP A 72 7.25 -13.72 0.93
C ASP A 72 7.60 -12.97 2.22
N ARG A 73 7.65 -13.69 3.34
CA ARG A 73 7.84 -13.09 4.68
C ARG A 73 9.04 -12.15 4.71
N LYS A 74 8.74 -10.85 4.82
CA LYS A 74 9.74 -9.77 4.69
C LYS A 74 10.81 -9.81 5.78
N PHE A 75 10.42 -10.27 6.96
CA PHE A 75 11.24 -10.34 8.15
C PHE A 75 11.37 -11.79 8.61
N PRO A 76 12.08 -12.63 7.83
CA PRO A 76 12.19 -14.05 8.15
C PRO A 76 12.92 -14.25 9.49
N GLY A 77 12.30 -15.01 10.39
CA GLY A 77 12.84 -15.29 11.73
C GLY A 77 12.52 -14.25 12.80
N GLU A 78 11.85 -13.15 12.45
CA GLU A 78 11.42 -12.15 13.44
C GLU A 78 10.08 -12.52 14.12
N LEU A 79 9.82 -11.89 15.26
CA LEU A 79 8.57 -11.99 16.01
C LEU A 79 7.49 -11.02 15.51
N TYR A 80 7.72 -10.36 14.39
CA TYR A 80 6.81 -9.40 13.77
C TYR A 80 6.80 -9.60 12.25
N ASP A 81 5.71 -9.17 11.60
CA ASP A 81 5.52 -9.35 10.16
C ASP A 81 5.57 -8.05 9.35
N ALA A 82 5.50 -6.89 10.03
CA ALA A 82 5.45 -5.58 9.43
C ALA A 82 6.36 -4.57 10.17
N SER A 83 6.62 -3.44 9.53
CA SER A 83 7.29 -2.27 10.12
C SER A 83 6.40 -1.04 9.97
N ASP A 84 6.54 -0.08 10.88
CA ASP A 84 5.89 1.24 10.84
C ASP A 84 6.59 2.24 9.92
N ASP A 85 7.78 1.89 9.44
CA ASP A 85 8.57 2.69 8.50
C ASP A 85 8.02 2.53 7.07
N PRO A 86 7.54 3.60 6.41
CA PRO A 86 7.05 3.55 5.03
C PRO A 86 8.12 3.22 4.00
N ASP A 87 9.40 3.44 4.29
CA ASP A 87 10.49 3.07 3.38
C ASP A 87 10.77 1.55 3.44
N ILE A 88 10.32 0.89 4.50
CA ILE A 88 10.50 -0.55 4.72
C ILE A 88 9.21 -1.32 4.46
N PHE A 89 8.04 -0.87 4.91
CA PHE A 89 6.78 -1.61 4.79
C PHE A 89 5.60 -0.70 4.45
N GLN A 90 4.90 -0.19 5.46
CA GLN A 90 3.77 0.73 5.32
C GLN A 90 3.76 1.67 6.51
N LYS A 91 3.23 2.88 6.33
CA LYS A 91 3.21 3.88 7.38
C LYS A 91 2.17 3.54 8.45
N TYR A 92 2.59 2.93 9.55
CA TYR A 92 1.72 2.65 10.69
C TYR A 92 1.88 3.73 11.78
N ILE A 93 0.74 4.30 12.21
CA ILE A 93 0.68 5.36 13.23
C ILE A 93 0.00 4.86 14.51
N GLY A 94 -0.90 3.89 14.39
CA GLY A 94 -1.58 3.29 15.54
C GLY A 94 -2.94 3.90 15.86
N TYR A 95 -3.36 3.74 17.11
CA TYR A 95 -4.75 3.89 17.53
C TYR A 95 -5.23 5.34 17.59
N ASP A 96 -4.35 6.29 17.91
CA ASP A 96 -4.74 7.71 17.90
C ASP A 96 -5.13 8.19 16.49
N LEU A 97 -4.53 7.64 15.43
CA LEU A 97 -4.94 7.91 14.05
C LEU A 97 -6.31 7.30 13.75
N GLU A 98 -6.54 6.06 14.15
CA GLU A 98 -7.83 5.39 13.99
C GLU A 98 -8.96 6.24 14.61
N LEU A 99 -8.77 6.71 15.84
CA LEU A 99 -9.77 7.52 16.56
C LEU A 99 -10.10 8.82 15.82
N ARG A 100 -9.13 9.40 15.11
CA ARG A 100 -9.30 10.63 14.34
C ARG A 100 -9.68 10.38 12.87
N SER A 101 -9.82 9.12 12.47
CA SER A 101 -10.09 8.73 11.07
C SER A 101 -11.41 7.95 10.89
N PRO A 102 -12.55 8.44 11.38
CA PRO A 102 -13.82 7.69 11.33
C PRO A 102 -14.31 7.35 9.91
N ASN A 103 -13.97 8.17 8.90
CA ASN A 103 -14.36 7.87 7.52
C ASN A 103 -13.53 6.71 6.96
N LEU A 104 -12.22 6.67 7.24
CA LEU A 104 -11.38 5.54 6.82
C LEU A 104 -11.79 4.26 7.53
N ASN A 105 -12.15 4.33 8.81
CA ASN A 105 -12.65 3.16 9.55
C ASN A 105 -13.90 2.58 8.89
N LYS A 106 -14.86 3.44 8.49
CA LYS A 106 -16.06 3.01 7.77
C LYS A 106 -15.72 2.37 6.41
N ILE A 107 -14.76 2.92 5.68
CA ILE A 107 -14.31 2.36 4.39
C ILE A 107 -13.63 1.01 4.60
N LEU A 108 -12.81 0.86 5.64
CA LEU A 108 -12.19 -0.41 6.01
C LEU A 108 -13.23 -1.46 6.36
N ASP A 109 -14.23 -1.10 7.17
CA ASP A 109 -15.32 -2.01 7.53
C ASP A 109 -16.12 -2.45 6.28
N ASN A 110 -16.38 -1.53 5.33
CA ASN A 110 -17.08 -1.82 4.08
C ASN A 110 -16.27 -2.67 3.08
N THR A 111 -14.94 -2.63 3.18
CA THR A 111 -14.01 -3.38 2.31
C THR A 111 -13.35 -4.53 3.05
N LYS A 112 -13.87 -4.92 4.21
CA LYS A 112 -13.30 -5.95 5.07
C LYS A 112 -13.14 -7.26 4.30
N GLY A 113 -11.95 -7.84 4.37
CA GLY A 113 -11.62 -9.08 3.66
C GLY A 113 -11.48 -8.95 2.15
N VAL A 114 -11.73 -7.78 1.55
CA VAL A 114 -11.55 -7.58 0.10
C VAL A 114 -10.06 -7.48 -0.23
N VAL A 115 -9.60 -8.34 -1.14
CA VAL A 115 -8.19 -8.48 -1.53
C VAL A 115 -8.02 -8.57 -3.05
N LEU A 116 -6.78 -8.43 -3.52
CA LEU A 116 -6.40 -8.53 -4.93
C LEU A 116 -5.68 -9.85 -5.19
N THR A 117 -6.17 -10.62 -6.16
CA THR A 117 -5.55 -11.89 -6.56
C THR A 117 -5.24 -11.94 -8.04
N TYR A 118 -4.24 -12.70 -8.44
CA TYR A 118 -3.97 -13.07 -9.83
C TYR A 118 -3.89 -14.59 -9.89
N ASN A 119 -4.68 -15.23 -10.75
CA ASN A 119 -4.84 -16.69 -10.79
C ASN A 119 -5.18 -17.33 -9.43
N GLY A 120 -5.98 -16.63 -8.61
CA GLY A 120 -6.38 -17.09 -7.28
C GLY A 120 -5.35 -16.87 -6.17
N GLU A 121 -4.15 -16.40 -6.50
CA GLU A 121 -3.08 -16.12 -5.53
C GLU A 121 -3.02 -14.63 -5.19
N LEU A 122 -2.75 -14.28 -3.93
CA LEU A 122 -2.53 -12.89 -3.52
C LEU A 122 -1.43 -12.25 -4.38
N ILE A 123 -1.68 -11.03 -4.85
CA ILE A 123 -0.64 -10.24 -5.51
C ILE A 123 0.10 -9.37 -4.49
N LYS A 124 1.26 -8.87 -4.89
CA LYS A 124 1.89 -7.72 -4.25
C LYS A 124 1.44 -6.46 -4.99
N PRO A 125 0.45 -5.69 -4.50
CA PRO A 125 -0.01 -4.50 -5.22
C PRO A 125 0.87 -3.30 -4.89
N TRP A 126 1.74 -2.94 -5.82
CA TRP A 126 2.57 -1.75 -5.67
C TRP A 126 1.70 -0.51 -5.92
N TYR A 127 1.81 0.50 -5.06
CA TYR A 127 1.09 1.76 -5.22
C TYR A 127 1.96 2.92 -4.77
N PHE A 128 1.72 4.11 -5.34
CA PHE A 128 2.54 5.28 -5.11
C PHE A 128 1.72 6.58 -5.21
N SER A 129 2.31 7.71 -4.80
CA SER A 129 1.55 8.96 -4.65
C SER A 129 1.15 9.60 -5.98
N SER A 130 2.10 9.85 -6.89
CA SER A 130 1.84 10.60 -8.12
C SER A 130 2.74 10.14 -9.26
N SER A 131 2.17 10.03 -10.47
CA SER A 131 2.93 9.84 -11.71
C SER A 131 3.13 11.17 -12.44
N THR A 132 3.75 11.09 -13.63
CA THR A 132 3.94 12.22 -14.57
C THR A 132 3.13 12.04 -15.86
N GLY A 133 2.06 11.22 -15.84
CA GLY A 133 1.25 10.92 -17.03
C GLY A 133 1.24 9.45 -17.42
N LYS A 134 2.14 8.64 -16.84
CA LYS A 134 2.28 7.21 -17.11
C LYS A 134 2.88 6.50 -15.89
N THR A 135 2.49 5.26 -15.66
CA THR A 135 3.14 4.35 -14.69
C THR A 135 4.25 3.54 -15.37
N LEU A 136 5.16 3.01 -14.57
CA LEU A 136 6.16 2.05 -14.99
C LEU A 136 5.61 0.63 -14.84
N SER A 137 5.93 -0.23 -15.80
CA SER A 137 5.93 -1.67 -15.58
C SER A 137 7.00 -2.06 -14.55
N PHE A 138 6.88 -3.24 -13.96
CA PHE A 138 7.94 -3.78 -13.11
C PHE A 138 9.29 -3.84 -13.84
N TYR A 139 9.28 -4.22 -15.12
CA TYR A 139 10.50 -4.33 -15.94
C TYR A 139 11.20 -2.98 -16.12
N GLU A 140 10.46 -1.93 -16.50
CA GLU A 140 11.01 -0.57 -16.64
C GLU A 140 11.55 -0.05 -15.30
N TYR A 141 10.83 -0.31 -14.21
CA TYR A 141 11.31 0.01 -12.86
C TYR A 141 12.60 -0.73 -12.50
N CYS A 142 12.67 -2.02 -12.80
CA CYS A 142 13.84 -2.86 -12.51
C CYS A 142 15.09 -2.33 -13.23
N LEU A 143 14.97 -1.99 -14.52
CA LEU A 143 16.06 -1.39 -15.30
C LEU A 143 16.45 -0.01 -14.78
N LYS A 144 15.47 0.83 -14.43
CA LYS A 144 15.71 2.18 -13.86
C LYS A 144 16.51 2.14 -12.55
N ASN A 145 16.46 1.01 -11.83
CA ASN A 145 17.25 0.78 -10.63
C ASN A 145 18.59 0.06 -10.90
N ASN A 146 19.16 0.22 -12.11
CA ASN A 146 20.47 -0.27 -12.51
C ASN A 146 20.66 -1.80 -12.44
N ASN A 147 19.58 -2.57 -12.56
CA ASN A 147 19.67 -4.03 -12.70
C ASN A 147 19.91 -4.43 -14.16
N SER A 148 20.45 -5.62 -14.38
CA SER A 148 20.68 -6.14 -15.72
C SER A 148 19.37 -6.52 -16.43
N GLN A 149 19.35 -6.43 -17.76
CA GLN A 149 18.19 -6.82 -18.58
C GLN A 149 17.76 -8.26 -18.31
N ASN A 150 18.69 -9.22 -18.32
CA ASN A 150 18.38 -10.63 -18.09
C ASN A 150 17.74 -10.88 -16.71
N TYR A 151 18.21 -10.16 -15.69
CA TYR A 151 17.61 -10.23 -14.36
C TYR A 151 16.18 -9.68 -14.39
N CYS A 152 15.97 -8.51 -14.99
CA CYS A 152 14.66 -7.89 -15.07
C CYS A 152 13.65 -8.70 -15.91
N GLU A 153 14.08 -9.34 -17.00
CA GLU A 153 13.24 -10.24 -17.80
C GLU A 153 12.77 -11.44 -16.97
N THR A 154 13.67 -12.04 -16.21
CA THR A 154 13.36 -13.15 -15.30
C THR A 154 12.40 -12.72 -14.21
N GLU A 155 12.71 -11.62 -13.51
CA GLU A 155 11.92 -11.14 -12.37
C GLU A 155 10.54 -10.61 -12.77
N LYS A 156 10.38 -10.05 -13.98
CA LYS A 156 9.08 -9.59 -14.48
C LYS A 156 8.02 -10.69 -14.44
N SER A 157 8.41 -11.95 -14.66
CA SER A 157 7.48 -13.08 -14.65
C SER A 157 6.75 -13.27 -13.30
N LYS A 158 7.35 -12.79 -12.20
CA LYS A 158 6.74 -12.82 -10.85
C LYS A 158 5.65 -11.76 -10.68
N TYR A 159 5.62 -10.74 -11.53
CA TYR A 159 4.71 -9.61 -11.46
C TYR A 159 3.99 -9.37 -12.79
N PRO A 160 3.27 -10.37 -13.34
CA PRO A 160 2.63 -10.26 -14.66
C PRO A 160 1.53 -9.18 -14.71
N PHE A 161 1.02 -8.79 -13.55
CA PHE A 161 0.00 -7.76 -13.35
C PHE A 161 0.58 -6.32 -13.31
N LEU A 162 1.90 -6.13 -13.25
CA LEU A 162 2.54 -4.80 -13.16
C LEU A 162 3.06 -4.34 -14.54
N ASN A 163 2.15 -3.95 -15.43
CA ASN A 163 2.50 -3.32 -16.71
C ASN A 163 2.35 -1.80 -16.65
N SER A 164 3.00 -1.12 -17.59
CA SER A 164 2.89 0.34 -17.74
C SER A 164 1.47 0.71 -18.17
N LYS A 165 0.93 1.75 -17.54
CA LYS A 165 -0.41 2.29 -17.81
C LYS A 165 -0.33 3.78 -18.06
N ASP A 166 -1.18 4.26 -18.96
CA ASP A 166 -1.40 5.70 -19.06
C ASP A 166 -2.05 6.19 -17.76
N ASP A 167 -1.64 7.36 -17.29
CA ASP A 167 -2.20 7.98 -16.09
C ASP A 167 -2.50 9.45 -16.37
N PRO A 168 -3.67 9.75 -16.99
CA PRO A 168 -4.08 11.13 -17.24
C PRO A 168 -4.12 12.00 -15.97
N GLY A 169 -4.31 11.38 -14.80
CA GLY A 169 -4.31 12.06 -13.51
C GLY A 169 -2.94 12.58 -13.08
N GLY A 170 -1.86 12.08 -13.69
CA GLY A 170 -0.48 12.49 -13.45
C GLY A 170 0.07 13.53 -14.44
N ILE A 171 -0.66 13.88 -15.50
CA ILE A 171 -0.17 14.86 -16.49
C ILE A 171 0.06 16.22 -15.81
N GLY A 172 1.25 16.79 -16.02
CA GLY A 172 1.66 18.07 -15.43
C GLY A 172 2.02 18.01 -13.94
N LYS A 173 2.07 16.81 -13.34
CA LYS A 173 2.49 16.62 -11.94
C LYS A 173 3.92 16.12 -11.85
N THR A 174 4.51 16.23 -10.65
CA THR A 174 5.82 15.65 -10.35
C THR A 174 5.67 14.20 -9.88
N GLN A 175 6.59 13.33 -10.31
CA GLN A 175 6.59 11.95 -9.83
C GLN A 175 6.88 11.92 -8.32
N SER A 176 6.07 11.18 -7.57
CA SER A 176 6.29 10.95 -6.14
C SER A 176 6.04 9.47 -5.82
N GLY A 177 7.10 8.79 -5.40
CA GLY A 177 7.17 7.33 -5.22
C GLY A 177 7.77 6.59 -6.42
N HIS A 178 7.81 5.27 -6.32
CA HIS A 178 8.55 4.40 -7.25
C HIS A 178 7.97 4.33 -8.68
N GLY A 179 6.70 4.68 -8.86
CA GLY A 179 6.07 4.80 -10.18
C GLY A 179 5.41 3.53 -10.73
N VAL A 180 5.30 2.45 -9.96
CA VAL A 180 4.83 1.12 -10.44
C VAL A 180 3.45 0.82 -9.87
N GLY A 181 2.57 0.21 -10.67
CA GLY A 181 1.23 -0.17 -10.22
C GLY A 181 0.30 1.03 -10.08
N MET A 182 -0.48 1.08 -8.99
CA MET A 182 -1.54 2.09 -8.85
C MET A 182 -0.99 3.46 -8.42
N SER A 183 -1.27 4.47 -9.24
CA SER A 183 -0.98 5.87 -8.94
C SER A 183 -2.10 6.51 -8.14
N GLY A 184 -1.77 7.16 -7.02
CA GLY A 184 -2.74 7.89 -6.19
C GLY A 184 -3.41 9.04 -6.95
N THR A 185 -2.69 9.75 -7.81
CA THR A 185 -3.26 10.79 -8.67
C THR A 185 -4.15 10.21 -9.77
N GLY A 186 -3.79 9.04 -10.29
CA GLY A 186 -4.62 8.33 -11.25
C GLY A 186 -5.92 7.82 -10.63
N ALA A 187 -5.86 7.26 -9.43
CA ALA A 187 -7.05 6.86 -8.67
C ALA A 187 -8.00 8.06 -8.43
N THR A 188 -7.47 9.23 -8.05
CA THR A 188 -8.27 10.46 -7.94
C THR A 188 -8.91 10.83 -9.29
N TYR A 189 -8.15 10.78 -10.38
CA TYR A 189 -8.67 11.11 -11.71
C TYR A 189 -9.80 10.16 -12.14
N PHE A 190 -9.59 8.85 -12.08
CA PHE A 190 -10.62 7.88 -12.50
C PHE A 190 -11.85 7.93 -11.60
N SER A 191 -11.68 8.15 -10.29
CA SER A 191 -12.82 8.42 -9.40
C SER A 191 -13.64 9.63 -9.86
N SER A 192 -12.99 10.72 -10.28
CA SER A 192 -13.70 11.90 -10.82
C SER A 192 -14.45 11.62 -12.13
N LYS A 193 -14.14 10.50 -12.80
CA LYS A 193 -14.85 10.00 -13.99
C LYS A 193 -15.93 8.96 -13.65
N GLY A 194 -16.25 8.79 -12.36
CA GLY A 194 -17.30 7.87 -11.90
C GLY A 194 -16.87 6.41 -11.82
N TRP A 195 -15.56 6.12 -11.90
CA TRP A 195 -15.08 4.75 -11.77
C TRP A 195 -15.20 4.28 -10.32
N THR A 196 -15.47 2.99 -10.14
CA THR A 196 -15.40 2.34 -8.83
C THR A 196 -13.97 1.97 -8.47
N SER A 197 -13.72 1.68 -7.19
CA SER A 197 -12.40 1.23 -6.71
C SER A 197 -11.96 -0.06 -7.43
N SER A 198 -12.89 -1.00 -7.63
CA SER A 198 -12.65 -2.23 -8.41
C SER A 198 -12.22 -1.95 -9.86
N MET A 199 -12.84 -0.99 -10.55
CA MET A 199 -12.45 -0.61 -11.91
C MET A 199 -11.05 0.01 -11.93
N ILE A 200 -10.73 0.87 -10.97
CA ILE A 200 -9.40 1.49 -10.83
C ILE A 200 -8.34 0.44 -10.59
N LEU A 201 -8.57 -0.49 -9.65
CA LEU A 201 -7.65 -1.58 -9.32
C LEU A 201 -7.39 -2.48 -10.53
N LYS A 202 -8.44 -2.89 -11.25
CA LYS A 202 -8.31 -3.72 -12.46
C LYS A 202 -7.63 -3.00 -13.62
N TYR A 203 -7.65 -1.67 -13.64
CA TYR A 203 -6.94 -0.89 -14.65
C TYR A 203 -5.44 -0.85 -14.38
N PHE A 204 -5.04 -0.61 -13.13
CA PHE A 204 -3.63 -0.51 -12.74
C PHE A 204 -2.94 -1.87 -12.59
N TYR A 205 -3.68 -2.93 -12.32
CA TYR A 205 -3.16 -4.27 -12.14
C TYR A 205 -3.82 -5.25 -13.12
N ASP A 206 -3.06 -5.73 -14.10
CA ASP A 206 -3.60 -6.54 -15.18
C ASP A 206 -4.02 -7.94 -14.74
N GLY A 207 -5.19 -8.38 -15.24
CA GLY A 207 -5.67 -9.76 -15.04
C GLY A 207 -6.04 -10.11 -13.60
N ILE A 208 -6.06 -9.15 -12.68
CA ILE A 208 -6.42 -9.40 -11.29
C ILE A 208 -7.92 -9.66 -11.12
N GLN A 209 -8.24 -10.35 -10.03
CA GLN A 209 -9.58 -10.38 -9.44
C GLN A 209 -9.59 -9.56 -8.15
N VAL A 210 -10.70 -8.87 -7.92
CA VAL A 210 -11.03 -8.22 -6.65
C VAL A 210 -12.05 -9.13 -5.99
N LYS A 211 -11.71 -9.73 -4.86
CA LYS A 211 -12.53 -10.73 -4.15
C LYS A 211 -12.70 -10.34 -2.70
#